data_AF-A0A2A4JIH0-F1
#
_entry.id   AF-A0A2A4JIH0-F1
#
_cell.length_a   1.000
_cell.length_b   1.000
_cell.length_c   1.000
_cell.angle_alpha   90.00
_cell.angle_beta   90.00
_cell.angle_gamma   90.00
#
_symmetry.space_group_name_H-M   'P 1'
#
loop_
_entity.id
_entity.type
_entity.pdbx_description
1 polymer ?
#
loop_
_entity_poly.entity_id
_entity_poly.type
_entity_poly.pdbx_seq_one_letter_code
_entity_poly.pdbx_strand_id
1 'polypeptide(L)'
;MTIQHQRDILKEPVDGKCRLCVTKDETTQHIISGCEKLAGTYYVRRHNNLVQYVYWCLAKKHNIEVSNLWWKETLVQPQVKENETAKIMWEMPVQTDVNVTHNRPDLIYINKITNETYLIDITVPSDYNIGPKEIEKLSKYHLLKTEISRLWNTQTTVIPIVIGVTGIVAKSIKKYIDQLDASIDIHILQKQAAIHSSTILSKVLGDTVFVRATEEQHSHTDTHTKDILETQNTLPSPSTEAEPAIQEQNTQQFTI
;
A
#
# COMPACT_ATOMS: atom_id res chain seq x y z
N MET A 1 -12.15 -24.30 -7.43
CA MET A 1 -13.15 -23.88 -8.46
C MET A 1 -14.05 -22.78 -7.88
N THR A 2 -14.73 -21.96 -8.69
CA THR A 2 -15.70 -20.95 -8.19
C THR A 2 -17.12 -21.51 -8.07
N ILE A 3 -17.89 -21.01 -7.11
CA ILE A 3 -19.26 -21.48 -6.83
C ILE A 3 -20.23 -21.13 -7.97
N GLN A 4 -20.00 -20.02 -8.68
CA GLN A 4 -20.78 -19.68 -9.88
C GLN A 4 -20.58 -20.71 -11.01
N HIS A 5 -19.37 -21.26 -11.18
CA HIS A 5 -19.12 -22.33 -12.15
C HIS A 5 -19.80 -23.65 -11.74
N GLN A 6 -19.80 -23.98 -10.44
CA GLN A 6 -20.49 -25.16 -9.91
C GLN A 6 -21.99 -25.11 -10.21
N ARG A 7 -22.65 -23.98 -9.94
CA ARG A 7 -24.07 -23.74 -10.28
C ARG A 7 -24.33 -23.75 -11.79
N ASP A 8 -23.60 -22.92 -12.54
CA ASP A 8 -23.97 -22.60 -13.91
C ASP A 8 -23.49 -23.64 -14.93
N ILE A 9 -22.37 -24.32 -14.68
CA ILE A 9 -21.76 -25.30 -15.60
C ILE A 9 -21.98 -26.73 -15.11
N LEU A 10 -21.62 -27.04 -13.86
CA LEU A 10 -21.74 -28.41 -13.32
C LEU A 10 -23.16 -28.78 -12.87
N LYS A 11 -24.07 -27.78 -12.76
CA LYS A 11 -25.46 -27.92 -12.30
C LYS A 11 -25.57 -28.42 -10.86
N GLU A 12 -24.56 -28.13 -10.04
CA GLU A 12 -24.59 -28.43 -8.61
C GLU A 12 -25.64 -27.53 -7.90
N PRO A 13 -26.34 -28.04 -6.86
CA PRO A 13 -27.41 -27.31 -6.17
C PRO A 13 -26.85 -26.28 -5.17
N VAL A 14 -26.14 -25.27 -5.68
CA VAL A 14 -25.52 -24.18 -4.92
C VAL A 14 -26.02 -22.82 -5.39
N ASP A 15 -26.05 -21.83 -4.50
CA ASP A 15 -26.62 -20.50 -4.80
C ASP A 15 -25.77 -19.66 -5.76
N GLY A 16 -24.50 -20.01 -5.97
CA GLY A 16 -23.55 -19.30 -6.80
C GLY A 16 -22.92 -18.07 -6.15
N LYS A 17 -23.17 -17.78 -4.86
CA LYS A 17 -22.67 -16.58 -4.17
C LYS A 17 -21.22 -16.69 -3.74
N CYS A 18 -20.57 -15.54 -3.59
CA CYS A 18 -19.18 -15.47 -3.16
C CYS A 18 -18.99 -15.94 -1.71
N ARG A 19 -18.09 -16.92 -1.51
CA ARG A 19 -17.72 -17.50 -0.21
C ARG A 19 -17.18 -16.49 0.82
N LEU A 20 -16.89 -15.26 0.40
CA LEU A 20 -16.34 -14.18 1.23
C LEU A 20 -17.38 -13.11 1.58
N CYS A 21 -18.09 -12.56 0.59
CA CYS A 21 -19.00 -11.42 0.79
C CYS A 21 -20.49 -11.78 0.72
N VAL A 22 -20.86 -12.93 0.14
CA VAL A 22 -22.23 -13.47 0.00
C VAL A 22 -23.19 -12.59 -0.85
N THR A 23 -22.92 -11.30 -1.06
CA THR A 23 -23.77 -10.37 -1.83
C THR A 23 -23.82 -10.67 -3.33
N LYS A 24 -22.65 -10.87 -3.95
CA LYS A 24 -22.49 -11.04 -5.41
C LYS A 24 -22.10 -12.47 -5.77
N ASP A 25 -22.37 -12.83 -7.01
CA ASP A 25 -22.06 -14.15 -7.55
C ASP A 25 -20.55 -14.36 -7.69
N GLU A 26 -20.10 -15.59 -7.45
CA GLU A 26 -18.68 -15.92 -7.35
C GLU A 26 -18.02 -16.14 -8.71
N THR A 27 -17.82 -15.05 -9.44
CA THR A 27 -17.03 -15.06 -10.67
C THR A 27 -15.55 -14.85 -10.37
N THR A 28 -14.66 -15.37 -11.23
CA THR A 28 -13.21 -15.07 -11.18
C THR A 28 -12.96 -13.56 -11.13
N GLN A 29 -13.73 -12.79 -11.91
CA GLN A 29 -13.66 -11.33 -11.97
C GLN A 29 -14.05 -10.67 -10.65
N HIS A 30 -15.10 -11.17 -9.99
CA HIS A 30 -15.52 -10.69 -8.68
C HIS A 30 -14.42 -10.89 -7.64
N ILE A 31 -13.78 -12.06 -7.63
CA ILE A 31 -12.68 -12.36 -6.68
C ILE A 31 -11.48 -11.42 -6.90
N ILE A 32 -11.06 -11.15 -8.14
CA ILE A 32 -9.85 -10.34 -8.39
C ILE A 32 -10.07 -8.82 -8.41
N SER A 33 -11.30 -8.32 -8.61
CA SER A 33 -11.55 -6.86 -8.74
C SER A 33 -12.90 -6.36 -8.20
N GLY A 34 -13.67 -7.15 -7.48
CA GLY A 34 -15.07 -6.81 -7.15
C GLY A 34 -15.57 -7.25 -5.77
N CYS A 35 -14.73 -7.89 -4.96
CA CYS A 35 -15.09 -8.39 -3.64
C CYS A 35 -14.61 -7.42 -2.55
N GLU A 36 -15.56 -6.78 -1.87
CA GLU A 36 -15.33 -5.81 -0.79
C GLU A 36 -14.43 -6.37 0.34
N LYS A 37 -14.56 -7.66 0.68
CA LYS A 37 -13.78 -8.32 1.74
C LYS A 37 -12.29 -8.50 1.40
N LEU A 38 -11.93 -8.32 0.13
CA LEU A 38 -10.54 -8.34 -0.36
C LEU A 38 -9.99 -6.93 -0.61
N ALA A 39 -10.82 -5.89 -0.52
CA ALA A 39 -10.44 -4.53 -0.87
C ALA A 39 -9.37 -3.96 0.06
N GLY A 40 -9.67 -3.86 1.37
CA GLY A 40 -8.77 -3.30 2.38
C GLY A 40 -7.52 -4.14 2.71
N THR A 41 -7.32 -5.27 2.04
CA THR A 41 -6.21 -6.20 2.31
C THR A 41 -5.45 -6.53 1.02
N TYR A 42 -5.99 -7.42 0.20
CA TYR A 42 -5.30 -7.93 -1.00
C TYR A 42 -5.27 -6.92 -2.15
N TYR A 43 -6.33 -6.15 -2.36
CA TYR A 43 -6.34 -5.14 -3.43
C TYR A 43 -5.44 -3.95 -3.06
N VAL A 44 -5.44 -3.49 -1.81
CA VAL A 44 -4.46 -2.51 -1.28
C VAL A 44 -3.03 -3.05 -1.41
N ARG A 45 -2.73 -4.30 -1.03
CA ARG A 45 -1.39 -4.87 -1.20
C ARG A 45 -0.95 -4.92 -2.68
N ARG A 46 -1.86 -5.26 -3.60
CA ARG A 46 -1.59 -5.23 -5.05
C ARG A 46 -1.32 -3.81 -5.54
N HIS A 47 -2.12 -2.84 -5.12
CA HIS A 47 -1.93 -1.43 -5.44
C HIS A 47 -0.57 -0.92 -4.96
N ASN A 48 -0.30 -1.02 -3.66
CA ASN A 48 0.91 -0.47 -3.04
C ASN A 48 2.20 -1.09 -3.61
N ASN A 49 2.17 -2.34 -4.09
CA ASN A 49 3.31 -2.96 -4.77
C ASN A 49 3.65 -2.28 -6.12
N LEU A 50 2.64 -1.86 -6.90
CA LEU A 50 2.86 -1.08 -8.12
C LEU A 50 3.34 0.35 -7.78
N VAL A 51 2.76 0.98 -6.75
CA VAL A 51 3.20 2.30 -6.26
C VAL A 51 4.68 2.26 -5.83
N GLN A 52 5.07 1.23 -5.09
CA GLN A 52 6.45 1.00 -4.66
C GLN A 52 7.43 0.91 -5.83
N TYR A 53 7.07 0.23 -6.92
CA TYR A 53 7.92 0.17 -8.11
C TYR A 53 8.05 1.54 -8.81
N VAL A 54 6.95 2.27 -9.01
CA VAL A 54 6.97 3.60 -9.65
C VAL A 54 7.78 4.59 -8.79
N TYR A 55 7.54 4.62 -7.48
CA TYR A 55 8.31 5.41 -6.52
C TYR A 55 9.80 5.12 -6.61
N TRP A 56 10.20 3.83 -6.61
CA TRP A 56 11.61 3.43 -6.65
C TRP A 56 12.32 3.91 -7.92
N CYS A 57 11.66 3.82 -9.09
CA CYS A 57 12.22 4.33 -10.34
C CYS A 57 12.41 5.86 -10.32
N LEU A 58 11.44 6.60 -9.77
CA LEU A 58 11.50 8.06 -9.64
C LEU A 58 12.59 8.50 -8.65
N ALA A 59 12.70 7.84 -7.51
CA ALA A 59 13.73 8.12 -6.52
C ALA A 59 15.14 7.82 -7.06
N LYS A 60 15.30 6.67 -7.74
CA LYS A 60 16.56 6.25 -8.36
C LYS A 60 17.02 7.20 -9.47
N LYS A 61 16.10 7.74 -10.28
CA LYS A 61 16.41 8.79 -11.28
C LYS A 61 17.15 9.98 -10.66
N HIS A 62 16.72 10.38 -9.46
CA HIS A 62 17.19 11.58 -8.78
C HIS A 62 18.28 11.32 -7.72
N ASN A 63 18.85 10.11 -7.67
CA ASN A 63 19.80 9.67 -6.63
C ASN A 63 19.26 9.88 -5.20
N ILE A 64 17.95 9.81 -5.02
CA ILE A 64 17.32 9.72 -3.69
C ILE A 64 17.57 8.30 -3.18
N GLU A 65 18.03 8.20 -1.93
CA GLU A 65 18.34 6.93 -1.27
C GLU A 65 17.13 5.95 -1.33
N VAL A 66 17.39 4.79 -1.95
CA VAL A 66 16.50 3.63 -2.05
C VAL A 66 17.32 2.35 -2.04
N SER A 67 16.67 1.22 -1.75
CA SER A 67 17.27 -0.11 -1.78
C SER A 67 17.75 -0.53 -3.18
N ASN A 68 18.74 -1.42 -3.25
CA ASN A 68 19.32 -1.90 -4.52
C ASN A 68 18.31 -2.60 -5.46
N LEU A 69 17.19 -3.10 -4.94
CA LEU A 69 16.20 -3.90 -5.67
C LEU A 69 14.80 -3.45 -5.24
N TRP A 70 13.97 -2.99 -6.18
CA TRP A 70 12.69 -2.33 -5.88
C TRP A 70 11.75 -3.13 -4.96
N TRP A 71 11.80 -4.46 -4.99
CA TRP A 71 10.97 -5.35 -4.14
C TRP A 71 11.54 -5.56 -2.72
N LYS A 72 12.71 -5.01 -2.41
CA LYS A 72 13.26 -4.86 -1.06
C LYS A 72 12.98 -3.47 -0.46
N GLU A 73 12.42 -2.56 -1.25
CA GLU A 73 12.04 -1.24 -0.77
C GLU A 73 10.96 -1.35 0.31
N THR A 74 11.07 -0.57 1.37
CA THR A 74 10.07 -0.50 2.44
C THR A 74 9.59 0.93 2.54
N LEU A 75 8.46 1.23 1.88
CA LEU A 75 7.81 2.54 1.99
C LEU A 75 6.91 2.57 3.23
N VAL A 76 6.87 3.72 3.90
CA VAL A 76 5.99 3.96 5.06
C VAL A 76 4.93 4.99 4.65
N GLN A 77 3.66 4.73 4.95
CA GLN A 77 2.57 5.60 4.53
C GLN A 77 2.15 6.56 5.67
N PRO A 78 2.07 7.89 5.45
CA PRO A 78 2.54 8.65 4.28
C PRO A 78 4.04 8.96 4.36
N GLN A 79 4.66 9.30 3.23
CA GLN A 79 6.12 9.56 3.15
C GLN A 79 6.45 10.72 2.21
N VAL A 80 7.49 11.47 2.56
CA VAL A 80 8.15 12.44 1.68
C VAL A 80 9.65 12.16 1.67
N LYS A 81 10.25 12.09 0.48
CA LYS A 81 11.71 12.18 0.31
C LYS A 81 12.00 13.33 -0.67
N GLU A 82 13.08 14.05 -0.40
CA GLU A 82 13.41 15.28 -1.11
C GLU A 82 14.93 15.47 -1.15
N ASN A 83 15.44 15.99 -2.26
CA ASN A 83 16.80 16.49 -2.40
C ASN A 83 16.80 17.77 -3.26
N GLU A 84 17.97 18.19 -3.73
CA GLU A 84 18.12 19.38 -4.60
C GLU A 84 17.40 19.24 -5.95
N THR A 85 17.26 18.01 -6.46
CA THR A 85 16.77 17.75 -7.82
C THR A 85 15.30 17.33 -7.90
N ALA A 86 14.72 16.77 -6.83
CA ALA A 86 13.33 16.35 -6.80
C ALA A 86 12.72 16.33 -5.40
N LYS A 87 11.38 16.28 -5.37
CA LYS A 87 10.56 15.94 -4.20
C LYS A 87 9.57 14.85 -4.62
N ILE A 88 9.48 13.77 -3.84
CA ILE A 88 8.54 12.67 -4.07
C ILE A 88 7.72 12.49 -2.80
N MET A 89 6.40 12.53 -2.93
CA MET A 89 5.44 12.47 -1.84
C MET A 89 4.47 11.30 -2.10
N TRP A 90 4.36 10.36 -1.16
CA TRP A 90 3.44 9.22 -1.22
C TRP A 90 2.27 9.47 -0.26
N GLU A 91 1.04 9.42 -0.80
CA GLU A 91 -0.22 9.49 -0.04
C GLU A 91 -0.37 10.76 0.84
N MET A 92 0.29 11.84 0.43
CA MET A 92 0.23 13.15 1.07
C MET A 92 -0.92 13.98 0.48
N PRO A 93 -1.90 14.43 1.29
CA PRO A 93 -2.92 15.38 0.85
C PRO A 93 -2.30 16.77 0.66
N VAL A 94 -2.69 17.48 -0.40
CA VAL A 94 -2.30 18.87 -0.64
C VAL A 94 -3.37 19.82 -0.07
N GLN A 95 -2.94 20.88 0.62
CA GLN A 95 -3.82 21.97 1.00
C GLN A 95 -3.85 23.03 -0.11
N THR A 96 -5.04 23.53 -0.43
CA THR A 96 -5.33 24.44 -1.54
C THR A 96 -6.29 25.53 -1.08
N ASP A 97 -6.20 26.74 -1.64
CA ASP A 97 -7.08 27.86 -1.25
C ASP A 97 -8.54 27.59 -1.60
N VAL A 98 -8.78 26.88 -2.71
CA VAL A 98 -10.09 26.33 -3.09
C VAL A 98 -10.27 24.95 -2.47
N ASN A 99 -11.49 24.62 -2.03
CA ASN A 99 -11.83 23.28 -1.54
C ASN A 99 -11.81 22.24 -2.69
N VAL A 100 -10.81 21.35 -2.68
CA VAL A 100 -10.66 20.26 -3.65
C VAL A 100 -10.99 18.92 -2.96
N THR A 101 -12.12 18.30 -3.32
CA THR A 101 -12.59 17.02 -2.76
C THR A 101 -11.65 15.84 -2.97
N HIS A 102 -10.69 15.97 -3.89
CA HIS A 102 -9.78 14.94 -4.34
C HIS A 102 -8.32 15.43 -4.30
N ASN A 103 -7.90 15.96 -3.16
CA ASN A 103 -6.60 16.59 -2.94
C ASN A 103 -5.44 15.61 -2.63
N ARG A 104 -5.67 14.30 -2.64
CA ARG A 104 -4.66 13.26 -2.42
C ARG A 104 -4.55 12.31 -3.63
N PRO A 105 -3.55 12.50 -4.51
CA PRO A 105 -3.05 11.49 -5.44
C PRO A 105 -2.27 10.40 -4.68
N ASP A 106 -2.01 9.27 -5.35
CA ASP A 106 -1.18 8.21 -4.78
C ASP A 106 0.27 8.71 -4.67
N LEU A 107 0.83 9.25 -5.75
CA LEU A 107 2.17 9.86 -5.77
C LEU A 107 2.12 11.29 -6.33
N ILE A 108 2.85 12.20 -5.68
CA ILE A 108 3.19 13.52 -6.23
C ILE A 108 4.70 13.57 -6.43
N TYR A 109 5.14 13.79 -7.67
CA TYR A 109 6.54 13.93 -8.05
C TYR A 109 6.77 15.34 -8.58
N ILE A 110 7.68 16.09 -7.96
CA ILE A 110 8.14 17.40 -8.42
C ILE A 110 9.56 17.23 -8.95
N ASN A 111 9.77 17.57 -10.23
CA ASN A 111 11.10 17.65 -10.82
C ASN A 111 11.59 19.10 -10.69
N LYS A 112 12.54 19.34 -9.78
CA LYS A 112 13.06 20.69 -9.51
C LYS A 112 13.96 21.21 -10.64
N ILE A 113 14.49 20.32 -11.48
CA ILE A 113 15.35 20.69 -12.61
C ILE A 113 14.52 21.27 -13.76
N THR A 114 13.36 20.68 -14.07
CA THR A 114 12.48 21.13 -15.16
C THR A 114 11.31 22.00 -14.71
N ASN A 115 11.13 22.18 -13.39
CA ASN A 115 10.00 22.89 -12.78
C ASN A 115 8.62 22.28 -13.13
N GLU A 116 8.58 20.95 -13.28
CA GLU A 116 7.39 20.16 -13.58
C GLU A 116 6.85 19.45 -12.34
N THR A 117 5.55 19.13 -12.35
CA THR A 117 4.91 18.36 -11.27
C THR A 117 3.95 17.32 -11.85
N TYR A 118 4.01 16.11 -11.33
CA TYR A 118 3.24 14.97 -11.81
C TYR A 118 2.36 14.44 -10.68
N LEU A 119 1.04 14.52 -10.89
CA LEU A 119 0.02 13.92 -10.04
C LEU A 119 -0.24 12.52 -10.58
N ILE A 120 0.48 11.55 -10.01
CA ILE A 120 0.48 10.17 -10.46
C ILE A 120 -0.56 9.41 -9.63
N ASP A 121 -1.44 8.70 -10.31
CA ASP A 121 -2.45 7.86 -9.69
C ASP A 121 -2.44 6.48 -10.35
N ILE A 122 -2.44 5.44 -9.52
CA ILE A 122 -2.21 4.05 -9.91
C ILE A 122 -3.47 3.25 -9.58
N THR A 123 -3.95 2.43 -10.51
CA THR A 123 -5.13 1.60 -10.23
C THR A 123 -5.14 0.30 -11.00
N VAL A 124 -5.60 -0.77 -10.33
CA VAL A 124 -5.69 -2.12 -10.88
C VAL A 124 -7.16 -2.59 -10.98
N PRO A 125 -7.94 -2.06 -11.94
CA PRO A 125 -9.34 -2.41 -12.13
C PRO A 125 -9.53 -3.73 -12.89
N SER A 126 -10.79 -4.13 -13.05
CA SER A 126 -11.18 -5.08 -14.10
C SER A 126 -10.69 -4.60 -15.47
N ASP A 127 -10.25 -5.53 -16.32
CA ASP A 127 -9.68 -5.22 -17.64
C ASP A 127 -10.66 -4.44 -18.53
N TYR A 128 -11.96 -4.74 -18.44
CA TYR A 128 -13.04 -4.02 -19.13
C TYR A 128 -13.14 -2.53 -18.73
N ASN A 129 -12.62 -2.15 -17.55
CA ASN A 129 -12.75 -0.83 -16.96
C ASN A 129 -11.49 0.04 -17.11
N ILE A 130 -10.46 -0.39 -17.85
CA ILE A 130 -9.20 0.37 -18.03
C ILE A 130 -9.46 1.76 -18.62
N GLY A 131 -10.13 1.85 -19.77
CA GLY A 131 -10.45 3.13 -20.43
C GLY A 131 -11.32 4.06 -19.55
N PRO A 132 -12.45 3.58 -18.99
CA PRO A 132 -13.25 4.35 -18.04
C PRO A 132 -12.45 4.87 -16.83
N LYS A 133 -11.53 4.08 -16.27
CA LYS A 133 -10.69 4.52 -15.15
C LYS A 133 -9.62 5.53 -15.56
N GLU A 134 -9.06 5.45 -16.76
CA GLU A 134 -8.15 6.48 -17.27
C GLU A 134 -8.85 7.84 -17.32
N ILE A 135 -10.05 7.90 -17.90
CA ILE A 135 -10.86 9.12 -18.00
C ILE A 135 -11.29 9.61 -16.60
N GLU A 136 -11.72 8.71 -15.72
CA GLU A 136 -12.10 9.04 -14.34
C GLU A 136 -10.96 9.76 -13.61
N LYS A 137 -9.73 9.22 -13.64
CA LYS A 137 -8.58 9.80 -12.93
C LYS A 137 -8.11 11.12 -13.55
N LEU A 138 -8.15 11.27 -14.87
CA LEU A 138 -7.85 12.55 -15.54
C LEU A 138 -8.83 13.66 -15.12
N SER A 139 -10.13 13.36 -15.06
CA SER A 139 -11.15 14.30 -14.58
C SER A 139 -11.02 14.57 -13.08
N LYS A 140 -10.81 13.52 -12.26
CA LYS A 140 -10.71 13.57 -10.79
C LYS A 140 -9.71 14.64 -10.30
N TYR A 141 -8.52 14.69 -10.91
CA TYR A 141 -7.45 15.60 -10.50
C TYR A 141 -7.32 16.86 -11.36
N HIS A 142 -8.26 17.15 -12.27
CA HIS A 142 -8.17 18.33 -13.13
C HIS A 142 -8.09 19.63 -12.31
N LEU A 143 -8.97 19.80 -11.31
CA LEU A 143 -8.96 20.95 -10.41
C LEU A 143 -7.69 21.01 -9.55
N LEU A 144 -7.23 19.85 -9.04
CA LEU A 144 -6.00 19.76 -8.25
C LEU A 144 -4.76 20.16 -9.07
N LYS A 145 -4.68 19.75 -10.34
CA LYS A 145 -3.63 20.17 -11.28
C LYS A 145 -3.59 21.69 -11.43
N THR A 146 -4.74 22.34 -11.57
CA THR A 146 -4.83 23.80 -11.73
C THR A 146 -4.36 24.52 -10.48
N GLU A 147 -4.85 24.10 -9.30
CA GLU A 147 -4.44 24.70 -8.03
C GLU A 147 -2.97 24.48 -7.70
N ILE A 148 -2.43 23.28 -7.95
CA ILE A 148 -1.00 23.00 -7.74
C ILE A 148 -0.12 23.81 -8.70
N SER A 149 -0.51 23.93 -9.98
CA SER A 149 0.22 24.77 -10.94
C SER A 149 0.31 26.23 -10.48
N ARG A 150 -0.79 26.75 -9.89
CA ARG A 150 -0.86 28.11 -9.34
C ARG A 150 -0.05 28.27 -8.05
N LEU A 151 -0.18 27.33 -7.12
CA LEU A 151 0.39 27.41 -5.76
C LEU A 151 1.90 27.15 -5.74
N TRP A 152 2.39 26.23 -6.57
CA TRP A 152 3.82 25.87 -6.61
C TRP A 152 4.55 26.48 -7.81
N ASN A 153 3.84 27.18 -8.69
CA ASN A 153 4.38 27.80 -9.92
C ASN A 153 5.09 26.77 -10.84
N THR A 154 4.57 25.53 -10.89
CA THR A 154 5.12 24.42 -11.68
C THR A 154 4.19 24.04 -12.83
N GLN A 155 4.74 23.48 -13.91
CA GLN A 155 3.92 22.87 -14.96
C GLN A 155 3.37 21.52 -14.44
N THR A 156 2.14 21.52 -13.92
CA THR A 156 1.54 20.31 -13.36
C THR A 156 0.82 19.46 -14.42
N THR A 157 0.92 18.13 -14.34
CA THR A 157 0.28 17.15 -15.23
C THR A 157 -0.26 15.95 -14.45
N VAL A 158 -1.37 15.36 -14.91
CA VAL A 158 -1.98 14.15 -14.31
C VAL A 158 -1.54 12.92 -15.09
N ILE A 159 -1.06 11.89 -14.38
CA ILE A 159 -0.43 10.68 -14.94
C ILE A 159 -1.21 9.45 -14.43
N PRO A 160 -2.26 9.00 -15.15
CA PRO A 160 -3.04 7.81 -14.78
C PRO A 160 -2.33 6.52 -15.22
N ILE A 161 -1.89 5.71 -14.27
CA ILE A 161 -1.26 4.40 -14.51
C ILE A 161 -2.31 3.31 -14.24
N VAL A 162 -3.08 3.00 -15.29
CA VAL A 162 -4.21 2.06 -15.23
C VAL A 162 -3.83 0.72 -15.85
N ILE A 163 -3.92 -0.36 -15.07
CA ILE A 163 -3.47 -1.70 -15.46
C ILE A 163 -4.53 -2.73 -15.07
N GLY A 164 -5.03 -3.50 -16.03
CA GLY A 164 -5.99 -4.58 -15.76
C GLY A 164 -5.46 -5.61 -14.78
N VAL A 165 -6.36 -6.24 -14.03
CA VAL A 165 -6.05 -7.36 -13.11
C VAL A 165 -5.28 -8.51 -13.76
N THR A 166 -5.42 -8.73 -15.07
CA THR A 166 -4.64 -9.74 -15.83
C THR A 166 -3.30 -9.23 -16.36
N GLY A 167 -2.99 -7.93 -16.19
CA GLY A 167 -1.84 -7.26 -16.77
C GLY A 167 -2.12 -6.61 -18.14
N ILE A 168 -3.37 -6.57 -18.62
CA ILE A 168 -3.74 -5.81 -19.83
C ILE A 168 -3.55 -4.31 -19.58
N VAL A 169 -3.07 -3.55 -20.58
CA VAL A 169 -2.89 -2.09 -20.52
C VAL A 169 -3.39 -1.41 -21.78
N ALA A 170 -3.84 -0.15 -21.65
CA ALA A 170 -4.17 0.68 -22.80
C ALA A 170 -2.89 1.26 -23.45
N LYS A 171 -2.92 1.50 -24.77
CA LYS A 171 -1.78 2.06 -25.53
C LYS A 171 -1.33 3.45 -25.00
N SER A 172 -2.24 4.16 -24.35
CA SER A 172 -2.02 5.43 -23.64
C SER A 172 -0.98 5.32 -22.51
N ILE A 173 -0.82 4.16 -21.86
CA ILE A 173 0.06 4.03 -20.69
C ILE A 173 1.52 4.40 -21.01
N LYS A 174 2.00 4.10 -22.22
CA LYS A 174 3.36 4.44 -22.64
C LYS A 174 3.55 5.97 -22.67
N LYS A 175 2.58 6.71 -23.22
CA LYS A 175 2.60 8.18 -23.26
C LYS A 175 2.73 8.77 -21.84
N TYR A 176 2.07 8.19 -20.84
CA TYR A 176 2.14 8.67 -19.45
C TYR A 176 3.46 8.31 -18.76
N ILE A 177 4.01 7.13 -19.02
CA ILE A 177 5.30 6.71 -18.46
C ILE A 177 6.47 7.45 -19.11
N ASP A 178 6.43 7.66 -20.43
CA ASP A 178 7.43 8.46 -21.16
C ASP A 178 7.55 9.88 -20.59
N GLN A 179 6.44 10.49 -20.14
CA GLN A 179 6.41 11.82 -19.52
C GLN A 179 7.09 11.91 -18.15
N LEU A 180 7.29 10.78 -17.44
CA LEU A 180 8.02 10.77 -16.18
C LEU A 180 9.54 10.75 -16.39
N ASP A 181 10.00 10.41 -17.60
CA ASP A 181 11.42 10.30 -17.96
C ASP A 181 12.21 9.48 -16.91
N ALA A 182 11.64 8.34 -16.52
CA ALA A 182 12.18 7.45 -15.51
C ALA A 182 12.17 6.00 -16.03
N SER A 183 13.08 5.16 -15.55
CA SER A 183 13.25 3.77 -16.01
C SER A 183 12.15 2.82 -15.49
N ILE A 184 10.88 3.15 -15.76
CA ILE A 184 9.70 2.38 -15.40
C ILE A 184 9.39 1.41 -16.55
N ASP A 185 9.63 0.13 -16.31
CA ASP A 185 9.24 -0.95 -17.22
C ASP A 185 7.76 -1.30 -17.04
N ILE A 186 6.99 -1.11 -18.10
CA ILE A 186 5.57 -1.50 -18.18
C ILE A 186 5.42 -2.99 -17.88
N HIS A 187 6.33 -3.85 -18.34
CA HIS A 187 6.23 -5.29 -18.14
C HIS A 187 6.40 -5.70 -16.67
N ILE A 188 7.18 -4.97 -15.87
CA ILE A 188 7.23 -5.18 -14.42
C ILE A 188 5.87 -4.87 -13.80
N LEU A 189 5.27 -3.72 -14.12
CA LEU A 189 3.95 -3.33 -13.60
C LEU A 189 2.84 -4.33 -14.00
N GLN A 190 2.79 -4.73 -15.27
CA GLN A 190 1.86 -5.76 -15.78
C GLN A 190 2.04 -7.09 -15.02
N LYS A 191 3.29 -7.52 -14.84
CA LYS A 191 3.64 -8.77 -14.15
C LYS A 191 3.23 -8.73 -12.68
N GLN A 192 3.39 -7.62 -11.98
CA GLN A 192 2.93 -7.50 -10.59
C GLN A 192 1.40 -7.53 -10.47
N ALA A 193 0.67 -6.84 -11.35
CA ALA A 193 -0.79 -6.89 -11.37
C ALA A 193 -1.29 -8.34 -11.56
N ALA A 194 -0.72 -9.07 -12.53
CA ALA A 194 -1.05 -10.47 -12.80
C ALA A 194 -0.66 -11.42 -11.66
N ILE A 195 0.57 -11.32 -11.10
CA ILE A 195 1.04 -12.18 -10.00
C ILE A 195 0.17 -11.99 -8.75
N HIS A 196 -0.15 -10.75 -8.38
CA HIS A 196 -1.00 -10.49 -7.23
C HIS A 196 -2.45 -10.95 -7.44
N SER A 197 -3.02 -10.78 -8.63
CA SER A 197 -4.35 -11.34 -8.97
C SER A 197 -4.37 -12.87 -8.95
N SER A 198 -3.32 -13.53 -9.44
CA SER A 198 -3.14 -14.98 -9.33
C SER A 198 -3.03 -15.44 -7.87
N THR A 199 -2.24 -14.74 -7.06
CA THR A 199 -2.12 -14.99 -5.61
C THR A 199 -3.47 -14.91 -4.89
N ILE A 200 -4.31 -13.94 -5.27
CA ILE A 200 -5.68 -13.81 -4.75
C ILE A 200 -6.52 -15.02 -5.14
N LEU A 201 -6.51 -15.42 -6.42
CA LEU A 201 -7.26 -16.60 -6.89
C LEU A 201 -6.82 -17.87 -6.17
N SER A 202 -5.51 -18.15 -6.09
CA SER A 202 -4.98 -19.30 -5.37
C SER A 202 -5.38 -19.31 -3.89
N LYS A 203 -5.44 -18.14 -3.23
CA LYS A 203 -5.80 -18.05 -1.81
C LYS A 203 -7.31 -18.19 -1.53
N VAL A 204 -8.16 -17.86 -2.51
CA VAL A 204 -9.63 -17.94 -2.37
C VAL A 204 -10.21 -19.24 -2.93
N LEU A 205 -9.57 -19.80 -3.97
CA LEU A 205 -10.08 -20.95 -4.74
C LEU A 205 -9.30 -22.26 -4.56
N GLY A 206 -8.14 -22.22 -3.91
CA GLY A 206 -7.35 -23.39 -3.50
C GLY A 206 -7.68 -23.84 -2.07
N ASP A 207 -7.30 -25.06 -1.73
CA ASP A 207 -7.90 -25.84 -0.63
C ASP A 207 -7.49 -25.44 0.81
N THR A 208 -6.89 -24.25 1.00
CA THR A 208 -6.62 -23.74 2.35
C THR A 208 -7.89 -23.20 3.00
N VAL A 209 -8.52 -24.04 3.82
CA VAL A 209 -9.68 -23.70 4.67
C VAL A 209 -9.46 -22.37 5.41
N PHE A 210 -10.44 -21.47 5.30
CA PHE A 210 -10.48 -20.24 6.10
C PHE A 210 -10.96 -20.58 7.51
N VAL A 211 -10.02 -20.77 8.45
CA VAL A 211 -10.34 -20.67 9.88
C VAL A 211 -10.69 -19.20 10.15
N ARG A 212 -11.91 -18.95 10.62
CA ARG A 212 -12.33 -17.62 11.06
C ARG A 212 -11.64 -17.32 12.40
N ALA A 213 -10.77 -16.32 12.42
CA ALA A 213 -10.42 -15.67 13.68
C ALA A 213 -11.61 -14.79 14.09
N THR A 214 -12.42 -15.27 15.03
CA THR A 214 -13.38 -14.44 15.77
C THR A 214 -12.66 -13.77 16.93
N GLU A 215 -13.09 -12.56 17.26
CA GLU A 215 -12.48 -11.73 18.30
C GLU A 215 -12.91 -12.21 19.70
N GLU A 216 -11.96 -12.38 20.62
CA GLU A 216 -12.22 -12.34 22.06
C GLU A 216 -11.15 -11.50 22.75
N GLN A 217 -11.60 -10.43 23.43
CA GLN A 217 -10.85 -9.70 24.45
C GLN A 217 -11.83 -9.21 25.52
N HIS A 218 -11.36 -9.13 26.76
CA HIS A 218 -12.09 -8.72 27.97
C HIS A 218 -13.08 -9.78 28.50
N SER A 219 -13.14 -10.08 29.80
CA SER A 219 -12.33 -9.56 30.93
C SER A 219 -12.35 -10.46 32.18
N HIS A 220 -11.34 -10.27 33.03
CA HIS A 220 -11.24 -10.60 34.47
C HIS A 220 -12.50 -11.08 35.21
N THR A 221 -12.35 -12.11 36.06
CA THR A 221 -12.17 -11.93 37.53
C THR A 221 -11.92 -13.26 38.25
N ASP A 222 -11.35 -13.19 39.45
CA ASP A 222 -10.90 -14.35 40.24
C ASP A 222 -12.02 -15.09 40.98
N THR A 223 -11.80 -16.38 41.30
CA THR A 223 -12.23 -16.95 42.59
C THR A 223 -11.44 -18.20 42.98
N HIS A 224 -11.04 -18.29 44.25
CA HIS A 224 -10.36 -19.46 44.85
C HIS A 224 -11.32 -20.64 45.10
N THR A 225 -10.80 -21.87 45.08
CA THR A 225 -10.72 -22.76 46.28
C THR A 225 -9.82 -23.98 46.01
N LYS A 226 -8.77 -24.10 46.84
CA LYS A 226 -8.16 -25.28 47.53
C LYS A 226 -8.28 -26.71 46.92
N ASP A 227 -7.35 -27.64 47.19
CA ASP A 227 -6.65 -27.89 48.47
C ASP A 227 -5.35 -28.72 48.35
N ILE A 228 -4.58 -28.81 49.45
CA ILE A 228 -3.52 -29.82 49.75
C ILE A 228 -2.27 -29.78 48.82
N LEU A 229 -1.01 -29.59 49.26
CA LEU A 229 -0.32 -29.47 50.58
C LEU A 229 1.10 -28.83 50.31
N GLU A 230 2.10 -28.60 51.18
CA GLU A 230 2.32 -28.89 52.63
C GLU A 230 3.22 -27.83 53.33
N THR A 231 4.55 -28.03 53.39
CA THR A 231 5.56 -27.27 54.17
C THR A 231 6.90 -27.22 53.38
N GLN A 232 7.92 -26.38 53.63
CA GLN A 232 8.49 -25.90 54.91
C GLN A 232 9.02 -24.44 54.88
N ASN A 233 9.37 -23.92 56.05
CA ASN A 233 9.72 -22.51 56.32
C ASN A 233 11.21 -22.18 56.13
N THR A 234 11.55 -20.91 55.82
CA THR A 234 12.29 -20.00 56.75
C THR A 234 12.42 -18.56 56.21
N LEU A 235 12.53 -17.60 57.15
CA LEU A 235 12.84 -16.16 57.00
C LEU A 235 14.09 -15.86 57.88
N PRO A 236 14.76 -14.66 57.85
CA PRO A 236 14.28 -13.34 57.41
C PRO A 236 15.27 -12.44 56.61
N SER A 237 14.81 -11.22 56.27
CA SER A 237 15.60 -10.01 55.89
C SER A 237 16.06 -9.22 57.16
N PRO A 238 16.59 -7.95 57.16
CA PRO A 238 16.81 -6.90 56.13
C PRO A 238 18.29 -6.87 55.63
N SER A 239 19.03 -5.80 55.26
CA SER A 239 18.91 -4.30 55.20
C SER A 239 19.88 -3.75 54.13
N THR A 240 19.60 -2.70 53.34
CA THR A 240 19.56 -1.21 53.58
C THR A 240 20.94 -0.51 53.54
N GLU A 241 20.96 0.70 52.96
CA GLU A 241 22.11 1.63 52.74
C GLU A 241 23.08 1.27 51.58
N ALA A 242 23.71 2.21 50.87
CA ALA A 242 23.36 3.58 50.45
C ALA A 242 24.36 4.03 49.35
N GLU A 243 23.95 4.92 48.44
CA GLU A 243 24.84 5.53 47.42
C GLU A 243 25.73 6.66 48.04
N PRO A 244 26.87 7.04 47.43
CA PRO A 244 26.80 8.05 46.36
C PRO A 244 27.86 7.93 45.24
N ALA A 245 27.66 8.72 44.18
CA ALA A 245 28.54 8.83 43.01
C ALA A 245 29.68 9.87 43.15
N ILE A 246 30.68 9.78 42.25
CA ILE A 246 31.70 10.82 42.00
C ILE A 246 31.85 11.01 40.47
N GLN A 247 32.03 12.25 40.02
CA GLN A 247 32.30 12.66 38.63
C GLN A 247 33.76 13.11 38.44
N GLU A 248 34.06 13.65 37.24
CA GLU A 248 35.22 14.50 36.89
C GLU A 248 36.55 13.78 36.54
N GLN A 249 37.40 14.29 35.61
CA GLN A 249 37.20 15.27 34.52
C GLN A 249 38.28 15.10 33.42
N ASN A 250 37.96 15.58 32.21
CA ASN A 250 38.83 16.13 31.14
C ASN A 250 40.36 15.88 31.10
N THR A 251 40.87 15.48 29.93
CA THR A 251 41.95 16.24 29.24
C THR A 251 41.93 16.03 27.72
N GLN A 252 42.51 16.98 26.96
CA GLN A 252 42.66 16.97 25.50
C GLN A 252 44.10 16.61 25.10
N GLN A 253 44.34 16.08 23.88
CA GLN A 253 45.29 16.71 22.93
C GLN A 253 45.24 16.13 21.49
N PHE A 254 46.11 16.66 20.62
CA PHE A 254 46.06 16.63 19.15
C PHE A 254 47.20 15.81 18.51
N THR A 255 47.00 15.41 17.24
CA THR A 255 48.02 15.23 16.17
C THR A 255 49.21 14.27 16.40
N ILE A 256 49.30 13.21 15.59
CA ILE A 256 50.02 13.18 14.30
C ILE A 256 49.18 12.38 13.29
#